data_AF-A0A224XEY9-F1
#
_entry.id   AF-A0A224XEY9-F1
#
_cell.length_a   1.000
_cell.length_b   1.000
_cell.length_c   1.000
_cell.angle_alpha   90.00
_cell.angle_beta   90.00
_cell.angle_gamma   90.00
#
_symmetry.space_group_name_H-M   'P 1'
#
loop_
_entity.id
_entity.type
_entity.pdbx_description
1 polymer ?
#
loop_
_entity_poly.entity_id
_entity_poly.type
_entity_poly.pdbx_seq_one_letter_code
_entity_poly.pdbx_strand_id
1 'polypeptide(L)'
;MKDKNAEKRYTYDLKIMEKERESEELHIQERQLKQSLENFEQDITRSFQTLTAIEDELNRRNHGSSGFSETEQKRRYIAQVISTQQETQDLQFKRLNQKLEDERENLLKERNDLAWD
;
A
#
# COMPACT_ATOMS: atom_id res chain seq x y z
N MET A 1 -18.29 -31.58 34.38
CA MET A 1 -18.92 -30.57 33.50
C MET A 1 -17.83 -30.02 32.60
N LYS A 2 -18.03 -29.91 31.28
CA LYS A 2 -17.09 -29.18 30.42
C LYS A 2 -17.12 -27.72 30.84
N ASP A 3 -15.96 -27.14 31.12
CA ASP A 3 -15.82 -25.71 31.38
C ASP A 3 -16.17 -24.95 30.09
N LYS A 4 -17.39 -24.38 30.06
CA LYS A 4 -17.91 -23.62 28.93
C LYS A 4 -17.13 -22.32 28.72
N ASN A 5 -16.50 -21.77 29.76
CA ASN A 5 -15.68 -20.57 29.66
C ASN A 5 -14.33 -20.90 29.03
N ALA A 6 -13.74 -22.06 29.34
CA ALA A 6 -12.54 -22.55 28.64
C ALA A 6 -12.77 -22.74 27.14
N GLU A 7 -13.89 -23.33 26.74
CA GLU A 7 -14.24 -23.52 25.31
C GLU A 7 -14.44 -22.18 24.58
N LYS A 8 -15.06 -21.20 25.26
CA LYS A 8 -15.19 -19.83 24.73
C LYS A 8 -13.85 -19.13 24.61
N ARG A 9 -12.99 -19.19 25.64
CA ARG A 9 -11.63 -18.62 25.60
C ARG A 9 -10.83 -19.18 24.42
N TYR A 10 -10.87 -20.50 24.21
CA TYR A 10 -10.23 -21.14 23.07
C TYR A 10 -10.78 -20.62 21.72
N THR A 11 -12.10 -20.42 21.62
CA THR A 11 -12.71 -19.84 20.42
C THR A 11 -12.22 -18.41 20.16
N TYR A 12 -12.07 -17.60 21.21
CA TYR A 12 -11.49 -16.27 21.10
C TYR A 12 -10.01 -16.31 20.70
N ASP A 13 -9.23 -17.24 21.25
CA ASP A 13 -7.83 -17.45 20.87
C ASP A 13 -7.68 -17.72 19.38
N LEU A 14 -8.54 -18.58 18.81
CA LEU A 14 -8.55 -18.84 17.36
C LEU A 14 -8.89 -17.59 16.54
N LYS A 15 -9.84 -16.78 16.99
CA LYS A 15 -10.20 -15.53 16.30
C LYS A 15 -9.09 -14.48 16.37
N ILE A 16 -8.40 -14.38 17.51
CA ILE A 16 -7.26 -13.48 17.71
C ILE A 16 -6.13 -13.89 16.77
N MET A 17 -5.78 -15.19 16.74
CA MET A 17 -4.77 -15.70 15.82
C MET A 17 -5.11 -15.42 14.36
N GLU A 18 -6.38 -15.54 13.96
CA GLU A 18 -6.79 -15.22 12.59
C GLU A 18 -6.63 -13.72 12.28
N LYS A 19 -6.94 -12.83 13.23
CA LYS A 19 -6.73 -11.37 13.05
C LYS A 19 -5.25 -11.01 12.97
N GLU A 20 -4.40 -11.67 13.75
CA GLU A 20 -2.94 -11.50 13.67
C GLU A 20 -2.41 -11.94 12.31
N ARG A 21 -2.90 -13.08 11.78
CA ARG A 21 -2.58 -13.56 10.44
C ARG A 21 -3.04 -12.58 9.34
N GLU A 22 -4.28 -12.09 9.42
CA GLU A 22 -4.80 -11.07 8.50
C GLU A 22 -3.92 -9.80 8.51
N SER A 23 -3.45 -9.37 9.68
CA SER A 23 -2.57 -8.21 9.82
C SER A 23 -1.19 -8.46 9.21
N GLU A 24 -0.61 -9.64 9.39
CA GLU A 24 0.67 -10.02 8.77
C GLU A 24 0.56 -10.07 7.24
N GLU A 25 -0.51 -10.67 6.72
CA GLU A 25 -0.80 -10.72 5.29
C GLU A 25 -0.95 -9.31 4.71
N LEU A 26 -1.65 -8.41 5.41
CA LEU A 26 -1.82 -7.02 5.00
C LEU A 26 -0.47 -6.27 4.94
N HIS A 27 0.42 -6.48 5.93
CA HIS A 27 1.77 -5.91 5.90
C HIS A 27 2.66 -6.47 4.79
N ILE A 28 2.48 -7.73 4.40
CA ILE A 28 3.17 -8.30 3.24
C ILE A 28 2.68 -7.62 1.96
N GLN A 29 1.37 -7.48 1.79
CA GLN A 29 0.77 -6.81 0.64
C GLN A 29 1.20 -5.34 0.53
N GLU A 30 1.23 -4.62 1.65
CA GLU A 30 1.71 -3.23 1.72
C GLU A 30 3.14 -3.10 1.20
N ARG A 31 4.04 -3.96 1.69
CA ARG A 31 5.46 -3.97 1.25
C ARG A 31 5.61 -4.34 -0.22
N GLN A 32 4.89 -5.35 -0.69
CA GLN A 32 4.91 -5.77 -2.09
C GLN A 32 4.43 -4.66 -3.02
N LEU A 33 3.36 -3.97 -2.64
CA LEU A 33 2.82 -2.87 -3.42
C LEU A 33 3.80 -1.69 -3.47
N LYS A 34 4.38 -1.31 -2.33
CA LYS A 34 5.40 -0.27 -2.26
C LYS A 34 6.58 -0.56 -3.18
N GLN A 35 7.12 -1.79 -3.12
CA GLN A 35 8.20 -2.21 -4.00
C GLN A 35 7.79 -2.18 -5.48
N SER A 36 6.56 -2.58 -5.81
CA SER A 36 6.05 -2.53 -7.18
C SER A 36 5.95 -1.10 -7.71
N LEU A 37 5.55 -0.13 -6.87
CA LEU A 37 5.46 1.27 -7.25
C LEU A 37 6.85 1.89 -7.43
N GLU A 38 7.80 1.57 -6.55
CA GLU A 38 9.19 2.01 -6.67
C GLU A 38 9.82 1.52 -7.98
N ASN A 39 9.59 0.25 -8.34
CA ASN A 39 10.06 -0.31 -9.61
C ASN A 39 9.39 0.38 -10.80
N PHE A 40 8.08 0.59 -10.74
CA PHE A 40 7.33 1.29 -11.79
C PHE A 40 7.83 2.73 -11.99
N GLU A 41 8.08 3.46 -10.90
CA GLU A 41 8.61 4.82 -10.95
C GLU A 41 10.01 4.87 -11.60
N GLN A 42 10.87 3.91 -11.29
CA GLN A 42 12.18 3.78 -11.92
C GLN A 42 12.08 3.53 -13.42
N ASP A 43 11.22 2.61 -13.85
CA ASP A 43 11.03 2.27 -15.26
C ASP A 43 10.43 3.42 -16.06
N ILE A 44 9.46 4.12 -15.48
CA ILE A 44 8.85 5.31 -16.07
C ILE A 44 9.88 6.44 -16.18
N THR A 45 10.71 6.65 -15.16
CA THR A 45 11.76 7.67 -15.18
C THR A 45 12.74 7.43 -16.32
N ARG A 46 13.22 6.19 -16.48
CA ARG A 46 14.11 5.79 -17.59
C ARG A 46 13.46 5.98 -18.95
N SER A 47 12.18 5.63 -19.05
CA SER A 47 11.40 5.80 -20.30
C SER A 47 11.28 7.27 -20.68
N PHE A 48 10.96 8.15 -19.73
CA PHE A 48 10.87 9.59 -19.98
C PHE A 48 12.22 10.23 -20.28
N GLN A 49 13.31 9.77 -19.67
CA GLN A 49 14.67 10.20 -20.04
C GLN A 49 14.96 9.90 -21.52
N THR A 50 14.60 8.70 -21.97
CA THR A 50 14.76 8.29 -23.37
C THR A 50 13.91 9.14 -24.31
N LEU A 51 12.63 9.37 -23.96
CA LEU A 51 11.74 10.21 -24.76
C LEU A 51 12.23 11.66 -24.85
N THR A 52 12.75 12.21 -23.75
CA THR A 52 13.30 13.57 -23.72
C THR A 52 14.50 13.68 -24.65
N ALA A 53 15.39 12.69 -24.64
CA ALA A 53 16.55 12.67 -25.55
C ALA A 53 16.13 12.60 -27.03
N ILE A 54 15.09 11.83 -27.36
CA ILE A 54 14.54 11.74 -28.72
C ILE A 54 13.91 13.08 -29.13
N GLU A 55 13.11 13.70 -28.26
CA GLU A 55 12.49 14.99 -28.50
C GLU A 55 13.54 16.09 -28.73
N ASP A 56 14.59 16.11 -27.91
CA ASP A 56 15.73 17.02 -28.07
C ASP A 56 16.46 16.84 -29.41
N GLU A 57 16.68 15.59 -29.83
CA GLU A 57 17.31 15.30 -31.12
C GLU A 57 16.44 15.75 -32.31
N LEU A 58 15.13 15.51 -32.25
CA LEU A 58 14.18 15.97 -33.27
C LEU A 58 14.14 17.49 -33.36
N ASN A 59 14.09 18.18 -32.22
CA ASN A 59 14.11 19.64 -32.16
C ASN A 59 15.40 20.23 -32.75
N ARG A 60 16.56 19.63 -32.44
CA ARG A 60 17.86 20.01 -33.05
C ARG A 60 17.84 19.86 -34.57
N ARG A 61 17.33 18.74 -35.10
CA ARG A 61 17.26 18.49 -36.55
C ARG A 61 16.32 19.46 -37.25
N ASN A 62 15.16 19.73 -36.67
CA ASN A 62 14.12 20.55 -37.27
C ASN A 62 14.33 22.07 -37.13
N HIS A 63 15.41 22.52 -36.48
CA HIS A 63 15.69 23.95 -36.18
C HIS A 63 14.52 24.65 -35.44
N GLY A 64 13.63 23.85 -34.84
CA GLY A 64 12.47 24.31 -34.10
C GLY A 64 12.76 24.16 -32.62
N SER A 65 13.04 25.27 -31.94
CA SER A 65 12.93 25.33 -30.48
C SER A 65 11.49 25.71 -30.15
N SER A 66 10.65 24.70 -29.99
CA SER A 66 9.41 24.88 -29.23
C SER A 66 9.79 24.94 -27.75
N GLY A 67 9.49 26.03 -27.06
CA GLY A 67 9.63 26.10 -25.58
C GLY A 67 8.69 25.14 -24.84
N PHE A 68 7.79 24.47 -25.56
CA PHE A 68 6.87 23.46 -25.06
C PHE A 68 7.43 22.05 -25.35
N SER A 69 7.60 21.25 -24.31
CA SER A 69 7.85 19.81 -24.39
C SER A 69 6.63 19.04 -23.91
N GLU A 70 6.04 18.25 -24.80
CA GLU A 70 4.91 17.39 -24.46
C GLU A 70 5.37 16.24 -23.55
N THR A 71 6.61 15.77 -23.74
CA THR A 71 7.23 14.74 -22.90
C THR A 71 7.36 15.19 -21.45
N GLU A 72 7.83 16.42 -21.22
CA GLU A 72 7.93 17.03 -19.89
C GLU A 72 6.57 17.12 -19.20
N GLN A 73 5.54 17.58 -19.93
CA GLN A 73 4.17 17.69 -19.41
C GLN A 73 3.63 16.31 -18.99
N LYS A 74 3.80 15.30 -19.84
CA LYS A 74 3.39 13.92 -19.54
C LYS A 74 4.16 13.34 -18.37
N ARG A 75 5.47 13.61 -18.25
CA ARG A 75 6.28 13.16 -17.11
C ARG A 75 5.74 13.72 -15.81
N ARG A 76 5.49 15.04 -15.75
CA ARG A 76 4.93 15.70 -14.56
C ARG A 76 3.57 15.14 -14.18
N TYR A 77 2.70 14.94 -15.17
CA TYR A 77 1.38 14.37 -14.95
C TYR A 77 1.48 12.96 -14.34
N ILE A 78 2.29 12.08 -14.93
CA ILE A 78 2.47 10.71 -14.42
C ILE A 78 3.10 10.72 -13.03
N ALA A 79 4.10 11.58 -12.77
CA ALA A 79 4.69 11.72 -11.45
C ALA A 79 3.63 12.14 -10.39
N GLN A 80 2.76 13.08 -10.73
CA GLN A 80 1.65 13.49 -9.86
C GLN A 80 0.68 12.35 -9.59
N VAL A 81 0.34 11.57 -10.61
CA VAL A 81 -0.54 10.40 -10.49
C VAL A 81 0.07 9.35 -9.57
N ILE A 82 1.36 9.03 -9.74
CA ILE A 82 2.08 8.07 -8.88
C ILE A 82 2.08 8.55 -7.43
N SER A 83 2.45 9.81 -7.18
CA SER A 83 2.47 10.39 -5.84
C SER A 83 1.10 10.38 -5.17
N THR A 84 0.04 10.78 -5.89
CA THR A 84 -1.34 10.76 -5.37
C THR A 84 -1.79 9.33 -5.03
N GLN A 85 -1.41 8.37 -5.88
CA GLN A 85 -1.75 6.96 -5.67
C GLN A 85 -1.03 6.38 -4.44
N GLN A 86 0.26 6.69 -4.25
CA GLN A 86 1.03 6.30 -3.07
C GLN A 86 0.39 6.85 -1.78
N GLU A 87 0.10 8.15 -1.72
CA GLU A 87 -0.55 8.77 -0.56
C GLU A 87 -1.92 8.13 -0.25
N THR A 88 -2.71 7.87 -1.30
CA THR A 88 -4.01 7.23 -1.15
C THR A 88 -3.87 5.83 -0.59
N GLN A 89 -2.91 5.05 -1.09
CA GLN A 89 -2.67 3.68 -0.63
C GLN A 89 -2.18 3.64 0.81
N ASP A 90 -1.23 4.49 1.19
CA ASP A 90 -0.73 4.59 2.56
C ASP A 90 -1.87 4.87 3.55
N LEU A 91 -2.79 5.76 3.18
CA LEU A 91 -3.97 6.05 4.00
C LEU A 91 -4.92 4.85 4.10
N GLN A 92 -5.10 4.07 3.02
CA GLN A 92 -5.95 2.87 3.05
C GLN A 92 -5.34 1.77 3.91
N PHE A 93 -4.04 1.47 3.76
CA PHE A 93 -3.35 0.48 4.60
C PHE A 93 -3.37 0.88 6.07
N LYS A 94 -3.13 2.16 6.38
CA LYS A 94 -3.23 2.67 7.75
C LYS A 94 -4.62 2.46 8.35
N ARG A 95 -5.68 2.71 7.58
CA ARG A 95 -7.07 2.49 8.04
C ARG A 95 -7.38 1.00 8.25
N LEU A 96 -6.95 0.16 7.33
CA LEU A 96 -7.18 -1.29 7.42
C LEU A 96 -6.40 -1.89 8.60
N ASN A 97 -5.14 -1.51 8.79
CA ASN A 97 -4.33 -1.91 9.94
C ASN A 97 -4.99 -1.48 11.26
N GLN A 98 -5.44 -0.23 11.36
CA GLN A 98 -6.13 0.25 12.57
C GLN A 98 -7.40 -0.57 12.84
N LYS A 99 -8.19 -0.86 11.81
CA LYS A 99 -9.41 -1.66 11.96
C LYS A 99 -9.10 -3.07 12.46
N LEU A 100 -8.08 -3.73 11.91
CA LEU A 100 -7.67 -5.07 12.35
C LEU A 100 -7.17 -5.06 13.80
N GLU A 101 -6.43 -4.03 14.18
CA GLU A 101 -5.95 -3.86 15.55
C GLU A 101 -7.10 -3.62 16.53
N ASP A 102 -8.06 -2.76 16.18
CA ASP A 102 -9.26 -2.50 16.99
C ASP A 102 -10.09 -3.79 17.16
N GLU A 103 -10.27 -4.58 16.09
CA GLU A 103 -10.97 -5.86 16.13
C GLU A 103 -10.23 -6.88 17.03
N ARG A 104 -8.91 -6.96 16.92
CA ARG A 104 -8.06 -7.81 17.76
C ARG A 104 -8.12 -7.40 19.23
N GLU A 105 -8.04 -6.10 19.53
CA GLU A 105 -8.14 -5.58 20.90
C GLU A 105 -9.51 -5.87 21.52
N ASN A 106 -10.59 -5.74 20.75
CA ASN A 106 -11.93 -6.09 21.21
C ASN A 106 -12.06 -7.59 21.54
N LEU A 107 -11.51 -8.47 20.70
CA LEU A 107 -11.49 -9.91 20.97
C LEU A 107 -10.69 -10.25 22.23
N LEU A 108 -9.56 -9.56 22.46
CA LEU A 108 -8.76 -9.73 23.68
C LEU A 108 -9.53 -9.30 24.92
N LYS A 109 -10.26 -8.17 24.87
CA LYS A 109 -11.13 -7.71 25.96
C LYS A 109 -12.21 -8.74 26.27
N GLU A 110 -12.98 -9.15 25.26
CA GLU A 110 -14.06 -10.12 25.42
C GLU A 110 -13.56 -11.47 25.98
N ARG A 111 -12.36 -11.91 25.55
CA ARG A 111 -11.72 -13.12 26.09
C ARG A 111 -11.36 -12.94 27.57
N ASN A 112 -10.75 -11.81 27.92
CA ASN A 112 -10.25 -11.55 29.27
C ASN A 112 -11.38 -11.36 30.29
N ASP A 113 -12.57 -10.94 29.83
CA ASP A 113 -13.77 -10.84 30.65
C ASP A 113 -14.37 -12.21 31.02
N LEU A 114 -13.89 -13.32 30.42
CA LEU A 114 -14.35 -14.67 30.75
C LEU A 114 -13.70 -15.20 32.03
N ALA A 115 -14.55 -15.52 33.02
CA ALA A 115 -14.16 -16.07 34.32
C ALA A 115 -13.43 -17.42 34.23
N TRP A 116 -12.30 -17.56 34.93
CA TRP A 116 -11.38 -18.71 34.87
C TRP A 116 -11.81 -19.91 35.73
N ASP A 117 -12.87 -19.72 36.50
CA ASP A 117 -13.52 -20.64 37.44
C ASP A 117 -14.75 -21.36 36.86
#